data_AF-A0A7V8VP08-F1
#
_entry.id   AF-A0A7V8VP08-F1
#
_cell.length_a   1.000
_cell.length_b   1.000
_cell.length_c   1.000
_cell.angle_alpha   90.00
_cell.angle_beta   90.00
_cell.angle_gamma   90.00
#
_symmetry.space_group_name_H-M   'P 1'
#
loop_
_entity.id
_entity.type
_entity.pdbx_description
1 polymer ?
#
loop_
_entity_poly.entity_id
_entity_poly.type
_entity_poly.pdbx_seq_one_letter_code
_entity_poly.pdbx_strand_id
1 'polypeptide(L)'
;VQKSVADLAAQTQMLDLMELDDEAVVVVHAGGTYGDTETGSARWVQTYKLLSPEIRRRLVLENDDLRYSAAQVLRIHEGTGVPLVFDHQHFWCLNPEQLELRDTIRRFLRTWPGRVRPKIHFSSPRTELRQLKRKIPKSRKKKLVLQPPLWTGHADFCQPFEFITMMRSLEGLKFDVMLEAKSKDLALLRLERDLQRYAPDIAKQFGLELSARLPDELSTITVAADLASEEE
;
A
#
# COMPACT_ATOMS: atom_id res chain seq x y z
N VAL A 1 2.31 9.39 21.81
CA VAL A 1 3.66 8.78 21.65
C VAL A 1 3.78 7.47 22.41
N GLN A 2 3.75 7.44 23.76
CA GLN A 2 3.94 6.21 24.54
C GLN A 2 3.04 5.03 24.10
N LYS A 3 1.75 5.27 23.86
CA LYS A 3 0.82 4.23 23.36
C LYS A 3 1.26 3.64 22.01
N SER A 4 1.70 4.49 21.08
CA SER A 4 2.19 4.06 19.77
C SER A 4 3.49 3.26 19.89
N VAL A 5 4.38 3.65 20.81
CA VAL A 5 5.61 2.88 21.10
C VAL A 5 5.28 1.51 21.68
N ALA A 6 4.31 1.42 22.59
CA ALA A 6 3.85 0.15 23.15
C ALA A 6 3.24 -0.78 22.08
N ASP A 7 2.49 -0.23 21.13
CA ASP A 7 1.94 -0.99 20.00
C ASP A 7 3.07 -1.51 19.08
N LEU A 8 4.03 -0.67 18.72
CA LEU A 8 5.23 -1.08 17.97
C LEU A 8 6.02 -2.18 18.69
N ALA A 9 6.18 -2.06 20.01
CA ALA A 9 6.85 -3.09 20.82
C ALA A 9 6.09 -4.43 20.73
N ALA A 10 4.77 -4.41 20.84
CA ALA A 10 3.95 -5.62 20.73
C ALA A 10 4.05 -6.27 19.33
N GLN A 11 3.96 -5.48 18.25
CA GLN A 11 4.07 -5.98 16.88
C GLN A 11 5.46 -6.59 16.62
N THR A 12 6.52 -5.90 17.02
CA THR A 12 7.90 -6.40 16.82
C THR A 12 8.21 -7.61 17.67
N GLN A 13 7.74 -7.65 18.92
CA GLN A 13 7.85 -8.83 19.78
C GLN A 13 7.12 -10.04 19.19
N MET A 14 5.94 -9.85 18.58
CA MET A 14 5.22 -10.94 17.91
C MET A 14 6.06 -11.54 16.78
N LEU A 15 6.67 -10.71 15.93
CA LEU A 15 7.53 -11.18 14.83
C LEU A 15 8.77 -11.90 15.35
N ASP A 16 9.31 -11.47 16.50
CA ASP A 16 10.44 -12.12 17.16
C ASP A 16 10.09 -13.50 17.71
N LEU A 17 8.93 -13.63 18.34
CA LEU A 17 8.42 -14.90 18.88
C LEU A 17 8.04 -15.89 17.78
N MET A 18 7.73 -15.40 16.58
CA MET A 18 7.56 -16.22 15.38
C MET A 18 8.90 -16.61 14.73
N GLU A 19 10.03 -16.19 15.30
CA GLU A 19 11.39 -16.45 14.79
C GLU A 19 11.59 -15.95 13.35
N LEU A 20 10.87 -14.89 12.95
CA LEU A 20 11.02 -14.29 11.63
C LEU A 20 12.29 -13.43 11.56
N ASP A 21 12.95 -13.47 10.40
CA ASP A 21 14.19 -12.75 10.16
C ASP A 21 13.96 -11.24 9.89
N ASP A 22 15.00 -10.57 9.37
CA ASP A 22 15.01 -9.13 9.08
C ASP A 22 14.09 -8.74 7.90
N GLU A 23 13.56 -9.70 7.12
CA GLU A 23 12.57 -9.42 6.06
C GLU A 23 11.19 -9.05 6.65
N ALA A 24 10.90 -9.48 7.88
CA ALA A 24 9.64 -9.19 8.55
C ALA A 24 9.66 -7.80 9.20
N VAL A 25 9.08 -6.83 8.49
CA VAL A 25 9.04 -5.41 8.86
C VAL A 25 7.68 -4.95 9.38
N VAL A 26 7.69 -3.87 10.16
CA VAL A 26 6.51 -3.14 10.61
C VAL A 26 6.46 -1.80 9.86
N VAL A 27 5.49 -1.67 8.96
CA VAL A 27 5.30 -0.47 8.13
C VAL A 27 4.43 0.55 8.86
N VAL A 28 4.85 1.81 8.90
CA VAL A 28 4.05 2.91 9.43
C VAL A 28 4.11 4.13 8.51
N HIS A 29 3.07 4.97 8.56
CA HIS A 29 3.16 6.34 8.06
C HIS A 29 3.79 7.27 9.12
N ALA A 30 4.20 8.47 8.69
CA ALA A 30 4.72 9.51 9.58
C ALA A 30 3.65 10.04 10.58
N GLY A 31 2.36 9.88 10.26
CA GLY A 31 1.24 10.18 11.14
C GLY A 31 0.65 11.58 10.91
N GLY A 32 0.15 12.22 11.97
CA GLY A 32 -0.42 13.56 11.89
C GLY A 32 0.65 14.64 11.78
N THR A 33 0.37 15.72 11.04
CA THR A 33 1.25 16.90 10.97
C THR A 33 1.25 17.70 12.28
N TYR A 34 0.07 17.83 12.91
CA TYR A 34 -0.17 18.63 14.12
C TYR A 34 0.34 20.08 13.97
N GLY A 35 -0.05 20.73 12.86
CA GLY A 35 0.40 22.06 12.48
C GLY A 35 0.95 22.03 11.06
N ASP A 36 2.25 21.79 10.93
CA ASP A 36 2.96 21.70 9.67
C ASP A 36 3.80 20.42 9.57
N THR A 37 4.16 20.04 8.35
CA THR A 37 4.90 18.81 8.05
C THR A 37 6.36 18.88 8.51
N GLU A 38 6.95 20.06 8.60
CA GLU A 38 8.37 20.24 8.96
C GLU A 38 8.58 19.99 10.45
N THR A 39 7.77 20.64 11.30
CA THR A 39 7.71 20.38 12.75
C THR A 39 7.34 18.93 13.03
N GLY A 40 6.39 18.38 12.26
CA GLY A 40 6.02 16.98 12.38
C GLY A 40 7.15 16.01 12.03
N SER A 41 7.90 16.28 10.97
CA SER A 41 9.08 15.50 10.56
C SER A 41 10.17 15.56 11.63
N ALA A 42 10.47 16.76 12.15
CA ALA A 42 11.45 16.93 13.22
C ALA A 42 11.08 16.11 14.47
N ARG A 43 9.81 16.15 14.88
CA ARG A 43 9.29 15.35 16.00
C ARG A 43 9.38 13.85 15.72
N TRP A 44 9.11 13.41 14.49
CA TRP A 44 9.25 12.01 14.09
C TRP A 44 10.70 11.55 14.23
N VAL A 45 11.66 12.32 13.70
CA VAL A 45 13.10 12.06 13.80
C VAL A 45 13.56 11.95 15.25
N GLN A 46 13.14 12.88 16.11
CA GLN A 46 13.48 12.83 17.54
C GLN A 46 12.88 11.61 18.23
N THR A 47 11.63 11.27 17.91
CA THR A 47 10.95 10.11 18.49
C THR A 47 11.61 8.81 18.05
N TYR A 48 11.98 8.69 16.77
CA TYR A 48 12.64 7.50 16.22
C TYR A 48 13.96 7.20 16.95
N LYS A 49 14.75 8.23 17.26
CA LYS A 49 16.03 8.07 18.00
C LYS A 49 15.84 7.53 19.43
N LEU A 50 14.65 7.69 20.01
CA LEU A 50 14.30 7.19 21.34
C LEU A 50 13.72 5.77 21.32
N LEU A 51 13.43 5.21 20.14
CA LEU A 51 12.91 3.85 20.01
C LEU A 51 14.00 2.82 20.37
N SER A 52 13.56 1.72 20.97
CA SER A 52 14.47 0.62 21.31
C SER A 52 15.08 0.00 20.04
N PRO A 53 16.27 -0.62 20.12
CA PRO A 53 16.89 -1.30 18.98
C PRO A 53 15.97 -2.36 18.36
N GLU A 54 15.19 -3.06 19.19
CA GLU A 54 14.26 -4.11 18.78
C GLU A 54 13.15 -3.59 17.88
N ILE A 55 12.65 -2.38 18.16
CA ILE A 55 11.67 -1.70 17.30
C ILE A 55 12.35 -1.17 16.04
N ARG A 56 13.47 -0.45 16.19
CA ARG A 56 14.15 0.21 15.06
C ARG A 56 14.59 -0.75 13.97
N ARG A 57 14.98 -1.98 14.33
CA ARG A 57 15.44 -2.97 13.34
C ARG A 57 14.34 -3.47 12.40
N ARG A 58 13.06 -3.38 12.79
CA ARG A 58 11.91 -3.82 11.99
C ARG A 58 11.08 -2.66 11.43
N LEU A 59 11.19 -1.47 12.01
CA LEU A 59 10.38 -0.32 11.63
C LEU A 59 10.79 0.23 10.27
N VAL A 60 9.82 0.37 9.37
CA VAL A 60 9.98 1.03 8.06
C VAL A 60 8.93 2.11 7.88
N LEU A 61 9.27 3.18 7.16
CA LEU A 61 8.43 4.36 6.97
C LEU A 61 7.90 4.44 5.55
N GLU A 62 6.61 4.70 5.40
CA GLU A 62 5.92 4.79 4.11
C GLU A 62 5.51 6.24 3.79
N ASN A 63 5.61 6.65 2.52
CA ASN A 63 4.99 7.88 2.04
C ASN A 63 3.46 7.75 2.05
N ASP A 64 2.74 8.84 2.33
CA ASP A 64 1.27 8.83 2.40
C ASP A 64 0.64 9.70 1.30
N ASP A 65 -0.69 9.67 1.24
CA ASP A 65 -1.52 10.27 0.20
C ASP A 65 -1.95 11.72 0.46
N LEU A 66 -1.70 12.26 1.66
CA LEU A 66 -2.33 13.52 2.12
C LEU A 66 -1.43 14.48 2.90
N ARG A 67 -0.40 13.98 3.58
CA ARG A 67 0.39 14.72 4.57
C ARG A 67 1.89 14.64 4.29
N TYR A 68 2.45 13.46 4.08
CA TYR A 68 3.88 13.22 3.95
C TYR A 68 4.24 12.62 2.59
N SER A 69 4.73 13.47 1.69
CA SER A 69 5.17 13.09 0.34
C SER A 69 6.40 12.19 0.37
N ALA A 70 6.71 11.58 -0.77
CA ALA A 70 7.93 10.79 -0.95
C ALA A 70 9.20 11.63 -0.65
N ALA A 71 9.23 12.91 -1.02
CA ALA A 71 10.34 13.80 -0.74
C ALA A 71 10.54 14.02 0.77
N GLN A 72 9.45 14.13 1.52
CA GLN A 72 9.49 14.36 2.96
C GLN A 72 9.98 13.13 3.73
N VAL A 73 9.49 11.93 3.39
CA VAL A 73 9.98 10.71 4.05
C VAL A 73 11.44 10.40 3.69
N LEU A 74 11.91 10.80 2.49
CA LEU A 74 13.34 10.76 2.13
C LEU A 74 14.18 11.65 3.03
N ARG A 75 13.73 12.87 3.35
CA ARG A 75 14.41 13.75 4.32
C ARG A 75 14.42 13.16 5.73
N ILE A 76 13.33 12.49 6.13
CA ILE A 76 13.28 11.78 7.42
C ILE A 76 14.31 10.64 7.45
N HIS A 77 14.43 9.86 6.37
CA HIS A 77 15.45 8.84 6.22
C HIS A 77 16.86 9.41 6.37
N GLU A 78 17.19 10.53 5.74
CA GLU A 78 18.50 11.19 5.86
C GLU A 78 18.87 11.50 7.32
N GLY A 79 17.90 11.85 8.17
CA GLY A 79 18.11 12.15 9.58
C GLY A 79 18.11 10.95 10.54
N THR A 80 17.73 9.75 10.07
CA THR A 80 17.43 8.60 10.95
C THR A 80 18.00 7.26 10.48
N GLY A 81 18.20 7.08 9.18
CA GLY A 81 18.53 5.81 8.55
C GLY A 81 17.36 4.82 8.47
N VAL A 82 16.12 5.22 8.78
CA VAL A 82 14.96 4.31 8.71
C VAL A 82 14.72 3.82 7.27
N PRO A 83 14.57 2.52 6.99
CA PRO A 83 14.22 2.07 5.65
C PRO A 83 12.85 2.58 5.22
N LEU A 84 12.67 2.79 3.92
CA LEU A 84 11.46 3.37 3.34
C LEU A 84 10.71 2.37 2.47
N VAL A 85 9.40 2.27 2.68
CA VAL A 85 8.48 1.60 1.75
C VAL A 85 7.90 2.66 0.82
N PHE A 86 8.03 2.43 -0.48
CA PHE A 86 7.40 3.30 -1.47
C PHE A 86 5.98 2.82 -1.72
N ASP A 87 4.98 3.68 -1.58
CA ASP A 87 3.62 3.40 -2.05
C ASP A 87 3.31 4.17 -3.34
N HIS A 88 2.93 3.41 -4.36
CA HIS A 88 2.67 3.91 -5.71
C HIS A 88 1.43 4.82 -5.79
N GLN A 89 0.31 4.45 -5.18
CA GLN A 89 -0.92 5.24 -5.26
C GLN A 89 -0.79 6.52 -4.45
N HIS A 90 -0.19 6.44 -3.26
CA HIS A 90 0.12 7.58 -2.41
C HIS A 90 1.02 8.59 -3.12
N PHE A 91 2.04 8.11 -3.84
CA PHE A 91 2.91 8.97 -4.64
C PHE A 91 2.13 9.78 -5.69
N TRP A 92 1.19 9.17 -6.41
CA TRP A 92 0.37 9.90 -7.37
C TRP A 92 -0.64 10.86 -6.70
N CYS A 93 -1.08 10.55 -5.48
CA CYS A 93 -1.95 11.44 -4.71
C CYS A 93 -1.19 12.66 -4.15
N LEU A 94 0.09 12.49 -3.77
CA LEU A 94 0.89 13.50 -3.09
C LEU A 94 2.35 13.52 -3.59
N ASN A 95 2.57 14.23 -4.70
CA ASN A 95 3.89 14.56 -5.24
C ASN A 95 4.00 16.04 -5.66
N PRO A 96 3.84 16.99 -4.71
CA PRO A 96 3.94 18.42 -5.02
C PRO A 96 5.34 18.83 -5.49
N GLU A 97 6.37 18.05 -5.12
CA GLU A 97 7.75 18.26 -5.57
C GLU A 97 8.00 17.80 -7.01
N GLN A 98 7.02 17.17 -7.68
CA GLN A 98 7.14 16.67 -9.05
C GLN A 98 8.35 15.75 -9.23
N LEU A 99 8.60 14.88 -8.24
CA LEU A 99 9.66 13.89 -8.35
C LEU A 99 9.36 12.91 -9.48
N GLU A 100 10.41 12.42 -10.11
CA GLU A 100 10.32 11.36 -11.13
C GLU A 100 10.17 9.99 -10.48
N LEU A 101 9.22 9.18 -10.96
CA LEU A 101 8.84 7.90 -10.36
C LEU A 101 10.04 6.93 -10.22
N ARG A 102 10.76 6.68 -11.33
CA ARG A 102 11.87 5.71 -11.36
C ARG A 102 13.04 6.14 -10.47
N ASP A 103 13.39 7.43 -10.47
CA ASP A 103 14.46 7.95 -9.58
C ASP A 103 14.06 7.84 -8.11
N THR A 104 12.81 8.19 -7.80
CA THR A 104 12.28 8.14 -6.43
C THR A 104 12.28 6.73 -5.90
N ILE A 105 11.71 5.77 -6.63
CA ILE A 105 11.72 4.36 -6.22
C ILE A 105 13.15 3.87 -6.03
N ARG A 106 14.07 4.15 -6.96
CA ARG A 106 15.48 3.79 -6.80
C ARG A 106 16.09 4.34 -5.51
N ARG A 107 15.74 5.56 -5.08
CA ARG A 107 16.20 6.13 -3.80
C ARG A 107 15.60 5.39 -2.61
N PHE A 108 14.31 5.04 -2.66
CA PHE A 108 13.66 4.22 -1.62
C PHE A 108 14.30 2.84 -1.50
N LEU A 109 14.54 2.14 -2.60
CA LEU A 109 15.17 0.81 -2.57
C LEU A 109 16.56 0.83 -1.92
N ARG A 110 17.32 1.92 -2.08
CA ARG A 110 18.65 2.09 -1.48
C ARG A 110 18.63 2.32 0.03
N THR A 111 17.47 2.61 0.61
CA THR A 111 17.35 2.81 2.07
C THR A 111 17.37 1.50 2.86
N TRP A 112 17.18 0.36 2.18
CA TRP A 112 17.14 -0.95 2.81
C TRP A 112 18.54 -1.54 3.01
N PRO A 113 18.76 -2.31 4.09
CA PRO A 113 20.01 -3.04 4.28
C PRO A 113 20.26 -4.03 3.14
N GLY A 114 21.51 -4.16 2.68
CA GLY A 114 21.82 -4.97 1.48
C GLY A 114 21.51 -6.47 1.55
N ARG A 115 21.18 -7.00 2.75
CA ARG A 115 20.76 -8.39 2.96
C ARG A 115 19.24 -8.59 2.96
N VAL A 116 18.46 -7.51 2.95
CA VAL A 116 17.00 -7.51 3.04
C VAL A 116 16.45 -7.07 1.70
N ARG A 117 15.45 -7.77 1.16
CA ARG A 117 14.84 -7.37 -0.10
C ARG A 117 13.92 -6.17 0.13
N PRO A 118 14.10 -5.05 -0.59
CA PRO A 118 13.21 -3.91 -0.43
C PRO A 118 11.77 -4.26 -0.79
N LYS A 119 10.81 -3.69 -0.07
CA LYS A 119 9.38 -3.79 -0.36
C LYS A 119 8.82 -2.44 -0.85
N ILE A 120 7.92 -2.51 -1.84
CA ILE A 120 7.04 -1.42 -2.23
C ILE A 120 5.57 -1.84 -2.09
N HIS A 121 4.67 -0.87 -1.99
CA HIS A 121 3.24 -1.08 -1.98
C HIS A 121 2.64 -0.65 -3.32
N PHE A 122 1.69 -1.45 -3.82
CA PHE A 122 0.94 -1.15 -5.02
C PHE A 122 -0.56 -1.31 -4.77
N SER A 123 -1.29 -0.27 -5.15
CA SER A 123 -2.74 -0.20 -5.16
C SER A 123 -3.18 0.60 -6.38
N SER A 124 -4.44 0.40 -6.78
CA SER A 124 -5.08 1.19 -7.82
C SER A 124 -6.20 2.04 -7.21
N PRO A 125 -6.39 3.28 -7.68
CA PRO A 125 -7.43 4.15 -7.16
C PRO A 125 -8.82 3.60 -7.44
N ARG A 126 -9.73 3.85 -6.50
CA ARG A 126 -11.13 3.48 -6.62
C ARG A 126 -11.85 4.41 -7.60
N THR A 127 -11.94 3.99 -8.87
CA THR A 127 -12.46 4.81 -9.99
C THR A 127 -13.97 4.67 -10.23
N GLU A 128 -14.66 3.77 -9.53
CA GLU A 128 -16.09 3.55 -9.70
C GLU A 128 -16.97 4.44 -8.79
N LEU A 129 -18.26 4.54 -9.12
CA LEU A 129 -19.24 5.24 -8.29
C LEU A 129 -19.44 4.49 -6.97
N ARG A 130 -19.27 5.21 -5.86
CA ARG A 130 -19.37 4.63 -4.52
C ARG A 130 -20.80 4.69 -4.03
N GLN A 131 -21.35 3.55 -3.63
CA GLN A 131 -22.72 3.45 -3.12
C GLN A 131 -22.74 3.54 -1.60
N LEU A 132 -23.40 4.56 -1.05
CA LEU A 132 -23.56 4.73 0.40
C LEU A 132 -25.03 4.70 0.80
N LYS A 133 -25.36 3.93 1.84
CA LYS A 133 -26.69 3.94 2.46
C LYS A 133 -26.77 5.12 3.44
N ARG A 134 -27.49 6.19 3.08
CA ARG A 134 -27.74 7.35 3.95
C ARG A 134 -29.15 7.35 4.52
N LYS A 135 -29.30 7.69 5.79
CA LYS A 135 -30.62 7.86 6.42
C LYS A 135 -31.34 9.06 5.77
N ILE A 136 -32.60 8.88 5.41
CA ILE A 136 -33.44 9.99 4.94
C ILE A 136 -33.80 10.86 6.15
N PRO A 137 -33.59 12.19 6.11
CA PRO A 137 -34.00 13.08 7.19
C PRO A 137 -35.48 12.87 7.52
N LYS A 138 -35.81 12.81 8.82
CA LYS A 138 -37.19 12.59 9.32
C LYS A 138 -37.85 11.27 8.89
N SER A 139 -37.09 10.29 8.41
CA SER A 139 -37.58 8.93 8.12
C SER A 139 -36.65 7.87 8.72
N ARG A 140 -37.20 6.68 8.98
CA ARG A 140 -36.40 5.50 9.36
C ARG A 140 -35.77 4.81 8.14
N LYS A 141 -36.18 5.17 6.91
CA LYS A 141 -35.67 4.56 5.68
C LYS A 141 -34.26 5.05 5.34
N LYS A 142 -33.47 4.16 4.71
CA LYS A 142 -32.17 4.48 4.11
C LYS A 142 -32.36 4.65 2.60
N LYS A 143 -31.71 5.64 2.01
CA LYS A 143 -31.58 5.79 0.56
C LYS A 143 -30.17 5.46 0.12
N LEU A 144 -30.05 4.87 -1.05
CA LEU A 144 -28.77 4.70 -1.72
C LEU A 144 -28.35 6.04 -2.33
N VAL A 145 -27.14 6.47 -2.05
CA VAL A 145 -26.55 7.69 -2.60
C VAL A 145 -25.27 7.30 -3.32
N LEU A 146 -25.15 7.71 -4.57
CA LEU A 146 -23.94 7.57 -5.35
C LEU A 146 -23.03 8.76 -5.03
N GLN A 147 -21.77 8.45 -4.71
CA GLN A 147 -20.71 9.44 -4.57
C GLN A 147 -19.68 9.27 -5.69
N PRO A 148 -19.01 10.37 -6.07
CA PRO A 148 -17.87 10.29 -6.97
C PRO A 148 -16.79 9.32 -6.48
N PRO A 149 -15.92 8.89 -7.41
CA PRO A 149 -14.68 8.17 -7.10
C PRO A 149 -13.86 8.84 -5.99
N LEU A 150 -13.04 8.05 -5.31
CA LEU A 150 -12.11 8.55 -4.30
C LEU A 150 -10.70 8.05 -4.63
N TRP A 151 -9.86 8.96 -5.09
CA TRP A 151 -8.50 8.64 -5.56
C TRP A 151 -7.57 8.11 -4.48
N THR A 152 -7.82 8.45 -3.21
CA THR A 152 -7.09 7.90 -2.06
C THR A 152 -7.64 6.55 -1.58
N GLY A 153 -8.79 6.12 -2.09
CA GLY A 153 -9.35 4.82 -1.76
C GLY A 153 -8.77 3.73 -2.65
N HIS A 154 -8.37 2.60 -2.08
CA HIS A 154 -7.95 1.45 -2.88
C HIS A 154 -9.15 0.77 -3.52
N ALA A 155 -8.99 0.37 -4.77
CA ALA A 155 -9.94 -0.45 -5.51
C ALA A 155 -10.05 -1.87 -4.92
N ASP A 156 -11.09 -2.59 -5.35
CA ASP A 156 -11.29 -3.99 -5.00
C ASP A 156 -10.22 -4.90 -5.66
N PHE A 157 -9.85 -4.57 -6.89
CA PHE A 157 -8.83 -5.26 -7.69
C PHE A 157 -7.78 -4.27 -8.21
N CYS A 158 -6.54 -4.72 -8.35
CA CYS A 158 -5.47 -3.96 -8.99
C CYS A 158 -5.76 -3.80 -10.49
N GLN A 159 -5.55 -2.60 -11.02
CA GLN A 159 -5.67 -2.33 -12.45
C GLN A 159 -4.40 -2.89 -13.14
N PRO A 160 -4.52 -3.89 -14.04
CA PRO A 160 -3.36 -4.63 -14.52
C PRO A 160 -2.43 -3.79 -15.41
N PHE A 161 -2.97 -2.87 -16.22
CA PHE A 161 -2.17 -2.02 -17.10
C PHE A 161 -1.38 -0.97 -16.32
N GLU A 162 -1.90 -0.47 -15.19
CA GLU A 162 -1.16 0.39 -14.26
C GLU A 162 0.02 -0.38 -13.66
N PHE A 163 -0.22 -1.59 -13.15
CA PHE A 163 0.83 -2.45 -12.60
C PHE A 163 1.89 -2.81 -13.65
N ILE A 164 1.48 -3.23 -14.85
CA ILE A 164 2.38 -3.57 -15.96
C ILE A 164 3.25 -2.36 -16.34
N THR A 165 2.64 -1.18 -16.45
CA THR A 165 3.35 0.05 -16.80
C THR A 165 4.38 0.40 -15.73
N MET A 166 4.01 0.32 -14.44
CA MET A 166 4.95 0.50 -13.34
C MET A 166 6.10 -0.50 -13.44
N MET A 167 5.83 -1.81 -13.56
CA MET A 167 6.88 -2.84 -13.61
C MET A 167 7.84 -2.64 -14.78
N ARG A 168 7.35 -2.30 -15.97
CA ARG A 168 8.20 -1.97 -17.13
C ARG A 168 9.03 -0.71 -16.89
N SER A 169 8.45 0.32 -16.27
CA SER A 169 9.18 1.54 -15.92
C SER A 169 10.29 1.32 -14.89
N LEU A 170 10.26 0.20 -14.16
CA LEU A 170 11.22 -0.17 -13.11
C LEU A 170 12.13 -1.34 -13.51
N GLU A 171 12.19 -1.67 -14.80
CA GLU A 171 13.05 -2.74 -15.31
C GLU A 171 14.50 -2.63 -14.78
N GLY A 172 15.03 -3.76 -14.31
CA GLY A 172 16.37 -3.90 -13.74
C GLY A 172 16.47 -3.63 -12.25
N LEU A 173 15.41 -3.14 -11.60
CA LEU A 173 15.33 -3.01 -10.15
C LEU A 173 14.81 -4.31 -9.52
N LYS A 174 15.26 -4.60 -8.29
CA LYS A 174 14.85 -5.80 -7.52
C LYS A 174 14.18 -5.39 -6.23
N PHE A 175 12.94 -5.82 -6.05
CA PHE A 175 12.10 -5.54 -4.88
C PHE A 175 10.93 -6.53 -4.83
N ASP A 176 10.23 -6.57 -3.71
CA ASP A 176 8.95 -7.23 -3.53
C ASP A 176 7.80 -6.22 -3.58
N VAL A 177 6.61 -6.67 -4.01
CA VAL A 177 5.42 -5.83 -4.11
C VAL A 177 4.33 -6.37 -3.18
N MET A 178 3.90 -5.53 -2.24
CA MET A 178 2.68 -5.77 -1.46
C MET A 178 1.48 -5.22 -2.23
N LEU A 179 0.48 -6.05 -2.49
CA LEU A 179 -0.76 -5.62 -3.14
C LEU A 179 -1.77 -5.16 -2.09
N GLU A 180 -2.15 -3.88 -2.14
CA GLU A 180 -3.11 -3.29 -1.22
C GLU A 180 -4.48 -3.10 -1.89
N ALA A 181 -5.19 -4.20 -2.11
CA ALA A 181 -6.54 -4.19 -2.70
C ALA A 181 -7.59 -4.72 -1.72
N LYS A 182 -8.84 -4.23 -1.82
CA LYS A 182 -9.89 -4.65 -0.85
C LYS A 182 -10.25 -6.12 -0.95
N SER A 183 -10.14 -6.74 -2.13
CA SER A 183 -10.39 -8.17 -2.31
C SER A 183 -9.22 -9.09 -1.94
N LYS A 184 -8.10 -8.55 -1.42
CA LYS A 184 -6.96 -9.33 -0.88
C LYS A 184 -6.44 -10.36 -1.90
N ASP A 185 -6.34 -11.63 -1.51
CA ASP A 185 -5.81 -12.72 -2.33
C ASP A 185 -6.56 -12.90 -3.66
N LEU A 186 -7.86 -12.55 -3.72
CA LEU A 186 -8.59 -12.57 -4.98
C LEU A 186 -8.05 -11.54 -5.98
N ALA A 187 -7.53 -10.41 -5.50
CA ALA A 187 -6.88 -9.42 -6.35
C ALA A 187 -5.55 -9.93 -6.89
N LEU A 188 -4.76 -10.65 -6.07
CA LEU A 188 -3.54 -11.31 -6.53
C LEU A 188 -3.84 -12.35 -7.61
N LEU A 189 -4.75 -13.30 -7.35
CA LEU A 189 -5.11 -14.35 -8.31
C LEU A 189 -5.65 -13.79 -9.63
N ARG A 190 -6.38 -12.66 -9.55
CA ARG A 190 -6.85 -11.96 -10.73
C ARG A 190 -5.70 -11.32 -11.50
N LEU A 191 -4.82 -10.60 -10.80
CA LEU A 191 -3.66 -9.94 -11.40
C LEU A 191 -2.72 -10.96 -12.07
N GLU A 192 -2.46 -12.12 -11.47
CA GLU A 192 -1.66 -13.18 -12.07
C GLU A 192 -2.19 -13.60 -13.46
N ARG A 193 -3.51 -13.83 -13.57
CA ARG A 193 -4.18 -14.16 -14.83
C ARG A 193 -4.08 -13.01 -15.84
N ASP A 194 -4.31 -11.79 -15.38
CA ASP A 194 -4.21 -10.61 -16.22
C ASP A 194 -2.75 -10.39 -16.71
N LEU A 195 -1.74 -10.68 -15.90
CA LEU A 195 -0.33 -10.64 -16.31
C LEU A 195 -0.01 -11.72 -17.35
N GLN A 196 -0.45 -12.96 -17.14
CA GLN A 196 -0.28 -14.03 -18.13
C GLN A 196 -0.92 -13.68 -19.48
N ARG A 197 -2.05 -12.97 -19.46
CA ARG A 197 -2.78 -12.54 -20.66
C ARG A 197 -2.17 -11.32 -21.35
N TYR A 198 -1.85 -10.28 -20.58
CA TYR A 198 -1.53 -8.95 -21.12
C TYR A 198 -0.04 -8.58 -21.05
N ALA A 199 0.76 -9.26 -20.23
CA ALA A 199 2.20 -9.03 -20.12
C ALA A 199 2.97 -10.31 -19.72
N PRO A 200 3.08 -11.31 -20.62
CA PRO A 200 3.84 -12.54 -20.36
C PRO A 200 5.31 -12.30 -19.99
N ASP A 201 5.89 -11.19 -20.45
CA ASP A 201 7.22 -10.70 -20.09
C ASP A 201 7.35 -10.41 -18.59
N ILE A 202 6.34 -9.77 -18.00
CA ILE A 202 6.29 -9.46 -16.56
C ILE A 202 5.87 -10.70 -15.76
N ALA A 203 4.93 -11.51 -16.27
CA ALA A 203 4.49 -12.73 -15.60
C ALA A 203 5.66 -13.70 -15.30
N LYS A 204 6.59 -13.85 -16.24
CA LYS A 204 7.80 -14.67 -16.08
C LYS A 204 8.69 -14.23 -14.92
N GLN A 205 8.71 -12.94 -14.57
CA GLN A 205 9.51 -12.43 -13.45
C GLN A 205 9.02 -12.98 -12.10
N PHE A 206 7.75 -13.38 -12.03
CA PHE A 206 7.12 -13.97 -10.85
C PHE A 206 7.03 -15.50 -10.93
N GLY A 207 7.68 -16.14 -11.92
CA GLY A 207 7.60 -17.59 -12.12
C GLY A 207 6.23 -18.07 -12.62
N LEU A 208 5.42 -17.18 -13.19
CA LEU A 208 4.11 -17.53 -13.74
C LEU A 208 4.29 -18.03 -15.17
N GLU A 209 3.98 -19.31 -15.39
CA GLU A 209 3.94 -19.91 -16.72
C GLU A 209 2.64 -19.54 -17.47
N LEU A 210 2.69 -19.52 -18.80
CA LEU A 210 1.50 -19.34 -19.63
C LEU A 210 0.55 -20.55 -19.42
N SER A 211 -0.52 -20.36 -18.64
CA SER A 211 -1.58 -21.36 -18.56
C SER A 211 -2.31 -21.43 -19.90
N ALA A 212 -2.29 -22.60 -20.55
CA ALA A 212 -3.09 -22.91 -21.74
C ALA A 212 -4.62 -22.87 -21.48
N ARG A 213 -5.04 -22.65 -20.22
CA ARG A 213 -6.43 -22.44 -19.81
C ARG A 213 -6.52 -21.10 -19.08
N LEU A 214 -6.80 -20.04 -19.81
CA LEU A 214 -7.48 -18.89 -19.24
C LEU A 214 -8.96 -19.04 -19.64
N PRO A 215 -9.83 -19.59 -18.76
CA PRO A 215 -11.26 -19.53 -19.02
C PRO A 215 -11.64 -18.06 -19.20
N ASP A 216 -12.27 -17.75 -20.34
CA ASP A 216 -12.64 -16.38 -20.74
C ASP A 216 -13.81 -15.83 -19.90
N GLU A 217 -14.23 -16.53 -18.86
CA GLU A 217 -15.43 -16.20 -18.10
C GLU A 217 -15.08 -15.72 -16.70
N LEU A 218 -15.48 -14.49 -16.43
CA LEU A 218 -15.95 -14.05 -15.12
C LEU A 218 -17.03 -15.05 -14.66
N SER A 219 -16.62 -16.24 -14.17
CA SER A 219 -17.51 -17.06 -13.37
C SER A 219 -17.78 -16.22 -12.13
N THR A 220 -18.93 -15.55 -12.17
CA THR A 220 -19.56 -14.76 -11.14
C THR A 220 -18.91 -15.03 -9.79
N ILE A 221 -18.07 -14.11 -9.31
CA ILE A 221 -17.79 -14.08 -7.87
C ILE A 221 -19.10 -13.61 -7.28
N THR A 222 -19.99 -14.55 -7.00
CA THR A 222 -21.15 -14.35 -6.14
C THR A 222 -20.58 -14.03 -4.77
N VAL A 223 -20.27 -12.75 -4.54
CA VAL A 223 -20.37 -12.21 -3.21
C VAL A 223 -21.83 -12.41 -2.87
N ALA A 224 -22.13 -13.40 -2.04
CA ALA A 224 -23.42 -13.54 -1.42
C ALA A 224 -23.65 -12.27 -0.60
N ALA A 225 -24.11 -11.22 -1.26
CA ALA A 225 -24.84 -10.17 -0.60
C ALA A 225 -26.11 -10.87 -0.16
N ASP A 226 -26.21 -11.17 1.12
CA ASP A 226 -27.49 -11.36 1.79
C ASP A 226 -28.31 -10.09 1.57
N LEU A 227 -28.91 -10.01 0.37
CA LEU A 227 -30.07 -9.20 0.09
C LEU A 227 -31.23 -9.99 0.68
N ALA A 228 -31.35 -9.90 2.00
CA ALA A 228 -32.62 -10.11 2.65
C ALA A 228 -33.58 -9.00 2.17
N SER A 229 -34.20 -9.27 1.02
CA SER A 229 -35.53 -8.83 0.63
C SER A 229 -36.34 -10.12 0.52
N GLU A 230 -37.54 -10.29 1.05
CA GLU A 230 -38.54 -9.56 1.82
C GLU A 230 -39.45 -10.70 2.33
N GLU A 231 -40.15 -10.55 3.44
CA GLU A 231 -41.59 -10.88 3.52
C GLU A 231 -42.17 -10.50 4.91
N GLU A 232 -43.32 -9.81 4.82
CA GLU A 232 -44.22 -9.19 5.83
C GLU A 232 -43.76 -7.94 6.61
#